data_AF-A0AAW8TPD1-F1
#
_entry.id   AF-A0AAW8TPD1-F1
#
_cell.length_a   1.000
_cell.length_b   1.000
_cell.length_c   1.000
_cell.angle_alpha   90.00
_cell.angle_beta   90.00
_cell.angle_gamma   90.00
#
_symmetry.space_group_name_H-M   'P 1'
#
loop_
_entity.id
_entity.type
_entity.pdbx_description
1 polymer ?
#
loop_
_entity_poly.entity_id
_entity_poly.type
_entity_poly.pdbx_seq_one_letter_code
_entity_poly.pdbx_strand_id
1 'polypeptide(L)' 'MASNVFFLNTKAEILYHLYDDRGLDVVATDKMTLQPIYQNYHTWLLDYDREAMKKVFE' A
#
# COMPACT_ATOMS: atom_id res chain seq x y z
N MET A 1 19.04 6.52 -12.39
CA MET A 1 18.34 7.65 -11.76
C MET A 1 16.91 7.19 -11.55
N ALA A 2 16.60 6.67 -10.35
CA ALA A 2 15.24 6.23 -10.05
C ALA A 2 14.44 7.47 -9.65
N SER A 3 13.51 7.89 -10.51
CA SER A 3 12.60 8.99 -10.24
C SER A 3 11.54 8.48 -9.27
N ASN A 4 11.37 9.11 -8.12
CA ASN A 4 10.24 8.82 -7.24
C ASN A 4 8.96 9.35 -7.88
N VAL A 5 7.98 8.48 -8.12
CA VAL A 5 6.69 8.86 -8.69
C VAL A 5 5.62 8.70 -7.63
N PHE A 6 4.81 9.74 -7.44
CA PHE A 6 3.71 9.75 -6.48
C PHE A 6 2.39 9.99 -7.20
N PHE A 7 1.39 9.15 -6.95
CA PHE A 7 0.01 9.42 -7.33
C PHE A 7 -0.82 9.69 -6.09
N LEU A 8 -1.53 10.81 -6.06
CA LEU A 8 -2.42 11.17 -4.97
C LEU A 8 -3.88 11.04 -5.44
N ASN A 9 -4.62 10.14 -4.81
CA ASN A 9 -6.07 10.09 -4.93
C ASN A 9 -6.68 10.92 -3.79
N THR A 10 -7.05 12.18 -4.11
CA THR A 10 -7.61 13.11 -3.12
C THR A 10 -9.02 12.74 -2.65
N LYS A 11 -9.76 11.94 -3.42
CA LYS A 11 -11.10 11.50 -3.04
C LYS A 11 -11.06 10.36 -2.01
N ALA A 12 -10.12 9.43 -2.19
CA ALA A 12 -9.94 8.30 -1.28
C ALA A 12 -8.89 8.57 -0.19
N GLU A 13 -8.19 9.71 -0.25
CA GLU A 13 -7.09 10.07 0.63
C GLU A 13 -5.95 9.02 0.65
N ILE A 14 -5.58 8.56 -0.56
CA ILE A 14 -4.52 7.55 -0.75
C ILE A 14 -3.36 8.14 -1.54
N LEU A 15 -2.14 7.93 -1.03
CA LEU A 15 -0.88 8.20 -1.72
C LEU A 15 -0.26 6.87 -2.19
N TYR A 16 0.04 6.78 -3.47
CA TYR A 16 0.79 5.67 -4.06
C TYR A 16 2.21 6.16 -4.36
N HIS A 17 3.23 5.49 -3.83
CA HIS A 17 4.64 5.77 -4.11
C HIS A 17 5.24 4.64 -4.94
N LEU A 18 5.49 4.92 -6.22
CA LEU A 18 6.11 3.98 -7.15
C LEU A 18 7.60 4.30 -7.23
N TYR A 19 8.44 3.29 -6.99
CA TYR A 19 9.89 3.44 -6.96
C TYR A 19 10.62 2.69 -8.08
N ASP A 20 10.09 1.55 -8.57
CA ASP A 20 10.52 0.85 -9.80
C ASP A 20 9.56 -0.30 -10.16
N ASP A 21 10.01 -1.27 -10.99
CA ASP A 21 9.27 -2.45 -11.43
C ASP A 21 9.04 -3.50 -10.32
N ARG A 22 9.64 -3.33 -9.14
CA ARG A 22 9.50 -4.25 -8.00
C ARG A 22 8.23 -4.00 -7.19
N GLY A 23 7.62 -2.82 -7.31
CA GLY A 23 6.37 -2.52 -6.62
C GLY A 23 6.17 -1.05 -6.26
N LEU A 24 5.24 -0.84 -5.33
CA LEU A 24 4.86 0.47 -4.82
C LEU A 24 4.38 0.37 -3.38
N ASP A 25 4.50 1.47 -2.65
CA ASP A 25 3.91 1.62 -1.32
C ASP A 25 2.56 2.34 -1.43
N VAL A 26 1.59 1.88 -0.62
CA VAL A 26 0.25 2.50 -0.50
C VAL A 26 0.10 3.04 0.91
N VAL A 27 -0.15 4.34 1.01
CA VAL A 27 -0.31 5.04 2.29
C VAL A 27 -1.68 5.72 2.31
N ALA A 28 -2.39 5.59 3.42
CA ALA A 28 -3.61 6.33 3.70
C ALA A 28 -3.60 6.83 5.15
N THR A 29 -4.39 7.85 5.43
CA THR A 29 -4.57 8.42 6.77
C THR A 29 -5.47 7.56 7.66
N ASP A 30 -6.33 6.73 7.07
CA ASP A 30 -7.26 5.83 7.76
C ASP A 30 -6.96 4.37 7.42
N LYS A 31 -6.90 3.52 8.45
CA LYS A 31 -6.78 2.06 8.32
C LYS A 31 -7.94 1.49 7.48
N MET A 32 -9.16 1.99 7.66
CA MET A 32 -10.34 1.48 6.94
C MET A 32 -10.23 1.66 5.43
N THR A 33 -9.50 2.70 4.99
CA THR A 33 -9.18 2.92 3.58
C THR A 33 -8.23 1.86 3.02
N LEU A 34 -7.29 1.35 3.82
CA LEU A 34 -6.34 0.31 3.41
C LEU A 34 -6.89 -1.12 3.55
N GLN A 35 -7.86 -1.35 4.43
CA GLN A 35 -8.47 -2.67 4.67
C GLN A 35 -8.92 -3.39 3.37
N PRO A 36 -9.67 -2.76 2.43
CA PRO A 36 -10.06 -3.44 1.19
C PRO A 36 -8.86 -3.71 0.28
N ILE A 37 -7.81 -2.87 0.31
CA ILE A 37 -6.59 -3.09 -0.48
C ILE A 37 -5.83 -4.31 0.08
N TYR A 38 -5.64 -4.36 1.41
CA TYR A 38 -5.01 -5.48 2.10
C TYR A 38 -5.72 -6.81 1.80
N GLN A 39 -7.05 -6.83 1.82
CA GLN A 39 -7.84 -8.04 1.59
C GLN A 39 -7.86 -8.47 0.12
N ASN A 40 -8.10 -7.52 -0.81
CA ASN A 40 -8.27 -7.85 -2.22
C ASN A 40 -6.95 -8.18 -2.93
N TYR A 41 -5.83 -7.61 -2.47
CA TYR A 41 -4.50 -7.78 -3.06
C TYR A 41 -3.55 -8.59 -2.17
N HIS A 42 -4.09 -9.42 -1.27
CA HIS A 42 -3.32 -10.22 -0.32
C HIS A 42 -2.20 -11.06 -0.95
N THR A 43 -2.38 -11.51 -2.19
CA THR A 43 -1.39 -12.32 -2.93
C THR A 43 -0.22 -11.50 -3.49
N TRP A 44 -0.35 -10.16 -3.53
CA TRP A 44 0.69 -9.24 -4.01
C TRP A 44 1.55 -8.72 -2.85
N LEU A 45 1.13 -8.96 -1.60
CA LEU A 45 1.84 -8.54 -0.41
C LEU A 45 3.11 -9.37 -0.19
N LEU A 46 4.20 -8.69 0.13
CA LEU A 46 5.48 -9.33 0.44
C LEU A 46 5.39 -10.12 1.75
N ASP A 47 5.88 -11.36 1.74
CA ASP A 47 5.86 -12.22 2.92
C ASP A 47 6.64 -11.66 4.10
N TYR A 48 7.67 -10.84 3.81
CA TYR A 48 8.48 -10.17 4.82
C TYR A 48 7.65 -9.28 5.76
N ASP A 49 6.72 -8.50 5.21
CA ASP A 49 5.90 -7.55 5.97
C ASP A 49 4.57 -8.16 6.46
N ARG A 50 4.28 -9.39 6.05
CA ARG A 50 2.97 -10.04 6.26
C ARG A 50 2.59 -10.14 7.74
N GLU A 51 3.53 -10.50 8.61
CA GLU A 51 3.26 -10.61 10.06
C GLU A 51 3.03 -9.25 10.73
N ALA A 52 3.64 -8.18 10.21
CA ALA A 52 3.37 -6.82 10.67
C ALA A 52 1.98 -6.37 10.22
N MET A 53 1.62 -6.62 8.96
CA MET A 53 0.30 -6.30 8.42
C MET A 53 -0.82 -7.05 9.15
N LYS A 54 -0.65 -8.34 9.44
CA LYS A 54 -1.64 -9.12 10.21
C LYS A 54 -1.98 -8.47 11.55
N LYS A 55 -0.98 -8.04 12.33
CA LYS A 55 -1.21 -7.35 13.63
C LYS A 55 -2.03 -6.06 13.50
N VAL A 56 -2.04 -5.46 12.31
CA VAL A 56 -2.78 -4.23 12.05
C VAL A 56 -4.17 -4.55 11.51
N PHE A 57 -4.31 -5.51 10.58
CA PHE A 57 -5.53 -5.74 9.79
C PHE A 57 -6.36 -6.96 10.20
N GLU A 58 -5.85 -7.82 11.09
CA GLU A 58 -6.47 -9.04 11.65
C GLU A 58 -6.47 -9.00 13.19
#